data_AF-A0A6P0XDW9-F1
#
_entry.id   AF-A0A6P0XDW9-F1
#
_cell.length_a   1.000
_cell.length_b   1.000
_cell.length_c   1.000
_cell.angle_alpha   90.00
_cell.angle_beta   90.00
_cell.angle_gamma   90.00
#
_symmetry.space_group_name_H-M   'P 1'
#
loop_
_entity.id
_entity.type
_entity.pdbx_description
1 polymer ?
#
loop_
_entity_poly.entity_id
_entity_poly.type
_entity_poly.pdbx_seq_one_letter_code
_entity_poly.pdbx_strand_id
1 'polypeptide(L)'
;LYAKLASGDSLDLERIVRAMTYHPEMVGGEGSFDTELMRLTAGEIVSKSGAEGVQCIGRVGEGMGLAIKVNDGAKRAKYAVAIHLLTQMGWISPTIAETLAENYMSLTNVKRLEVIGEMCMV
;
A
#
# COMPACT_ATOMS: atom_id res chain seq x y z
N LEU A 1 -6.76 -11.98 -4.34
CA LEU A 1 -6.80 -12.20 -2.87
C LEU A 1 -7.20 -10.94 -2.11
N TYR A 2 -6.46 -9.82 -2.21
CA TYR A 2 -6.75 -8.61 -1.43
C TYR A 2 -8.06 -7.90 -1.82
N ALA A 3 -8.44 -7.93 -3.09
CA ALA A 3 -9.78 -7.54 -3.56
C ALA A 3 -10.91 -8.25 -2.77
N LYS A 4 -10.79 -9.58 -2.62
CA LYS A 4 -11.76 -10.38 -1.85
C LYS A 4 -11.69 -10.09 -0.35
N LEU A 5 -10.48 -10.00 0.21
CA LEU A 5 -10.27 -9.65 1.61
C LEU A 5 -10.96 -8.31 1.96
N ALA A 6 -10.78 -7.31 1.11
CA ALA A 6 -11.27 -5.94 1.33
C ALA A 6 -12.69 -5.69 0.81
N SER A 7 -13.36 -6.68 0.20
CA SER A 7 -14.68 -6.51 -0.45
C SER A 7 -15.81 -6.07 0.46
N GLY A 8 -15.80 -6.51 1.73
CA GLY A 8 -16.94 -6.32 2.64
C GLY A 8 -18.04 -7.38 2.49
N ASP A 9 -17.88 -8.36 1.58
CA ASP A 9 -18.89 -9.39 1.31
C ASP A 9 -18.91 -10.56 2.31
N SER A 10 -18.00 -10.54 3.29
CA SER A 10 -17.84 -11.61 4.28
C SER A 10 -17.50 -11.05 5.65
N LEU A 11 -18.32 -11.38 6.64
CA LEU A 11 -18.13 -10.98 8.04
C LEU A 11 -16.77 -11.40 8.61
N ASP A 12 -16.30 -12.61 8.27
CA ASP A 12 -15.02 -13.10 8.76
C ASP A 12 -13.84 -12.33 8.16
N LEU A 13 -13.90 -11.99 6.87
CA LEU A 13 -12.89 -11.18 6.21
C LEU A 13 -12.91 -9.73 6.70
N GLU A 14 -14.11 -9.17 6.92
CA GLU A 14 -14.26 -7.82 7.48
C GLU A 14 -13.64 -7.72 8.88
N ARG A 15 -13.81 -8.74 9.72
CA ARG A 15 -13.15 -8.81 11.03
C ARG A 15 -11.63 -8.78 10.91
N ILE A 16 -11.06 -9.49 9.93
CA ILE A 16 -9.62 -9.48 9.66
C ILE A 16 -9.17 -8.10 9.19
N VAL A 17 -9.87 -7.50 8.22
CA VAL A 17 -9.54 -6.16 7.71
C VAL A 17 -9.57 -5.14 8.82
N ARG A 18 -10.63 -5.13 9.66
CA ARG A 18 -10.71 -4.25 10.82
C ARG A 18 -9.55 -4.47 11.76
N ALA A 19 -9.23 -5.71 12.13
CA ALA A 19 -8.09 -5.97 13.00
C ALA A 19 -6.77 -5.44 12.40
N MET A 20 -6.55 -5.62 11.10
CA MET A 20 -5.36 -5.11 10.40
C MET A 20 -5.30 -3.59 10.39
N THR A 21 -6.41 -2.90 10.13
CA THR A 21 -6.43 -1.43 9.99
C THR A 21 -6.51 -0.70 11.33
N TYR A 22 -7.08 -1.32 12.37
CA TYR A 22 -7.06 -0.79 13.75
C TYR A 22 -5.72 -1.02 14.46
N HIS A 23 -5.01 -2.10 14.15
CA HIS A 23 -3.71 -2.44 14.74
C HIS A 23 -2.63 -2.64 13.67
N PRO A 24 -2.36 -1.62 12.83
CA PRO A 24 -1.49 -1.76 11.68
C PRO A 24 -0.02 -2.03 12.07
N GLU A 25 0.41 -1.63 13.25
CA GLU A 25 1.72 -1.97 13.81
C GLU A 25 1.90 -3.46 14.10
N MET A 26 0.82 -4.18 14.41
CA MET A 26 0.86 -5.64 14.60
C MET A 26 0.98 -6.40 13.26
N VAL A 27 0.75 -5.71 12.14
CA VAL A 27 0.81 -6.27 10.78
C VAL A 27 2.18 -6.05 10.14
N GLY A 28 2.67 -4.81 10.18
CA GLY A 28 3.91 -4.40 9.51
C GLY A 28 5.07 -4.05 10.43
N GLY A 29 4.80 -3.76 11.70
CA GLY A 29 5.73 -3.12 12.63
C GLY A 29 5.72 -1.59 12.53
N GLU A 30 6.08 -0.91 13.62
CA GLU A 30 6.15 0.55 13.69
C GLU A 30 7.04 1.15 12.59
N GLY A 31 6.56 2.23 11.95
CA GLY A 31 7.25 2.93 10.86
C GLY A 31 7.35 2.14 9.54
N SER A 32 6.77 0.94 9.46
CA SER A 32 6.72 0.18 8.20
C SER A 32 5.77 0.84 7.19
N PHE A 33 6.04 0.65 5.90
CA PHE A 33 5.18 1.19 4.83
C PHE A 33 3.72 0.73 4.97
N ASP A 34 3.49 -0.53 5.31
CA ASP A 34 2.14 -1.06 5.53
C ASP A 34 1.44 -0.32 6.68
N THR A 35 2.17 -0.09 7.77
CA THR A 35 1.64 0.55 8.96
C THR A 35 1.30 2.01 8.69
N GLU A 36 2.22 2.76 8.10
CA GLU A 36 2.00 4.18 7.81
C GLU A 36 0.93 4.39 6.74
N LEU A 37 0.88 3.53 5.70
CA LEU A 37 -0.17 3.60 4.70
C LEU A 37 -1.57 3.38 5.31
N MET A 38 -1.74 2.36 6.15
CA MET A 38 -3.03 2.11 6.82
C MET A 38 -3.41 3.22 7.80
N ARG A 39 -2.44 3.80 8.52
CA ARG A 39 -2.67 4.95 9.42
C ARG A 39 -3.08 6.21 8.67
N LEU A 40 -2.31 6.60 7.66
CA LEU A 40 -2.53 7.84 6.89
C LEU A 40 -3.85 7.80 6.11
N THR A 41 -4.29 6.60 5.71
CA THR A 41 -5.58 6.41 5.02
C THR A 41 -6.76 6.15 5.97
N ALA A 42 -6.54 6.26 7.29
CA ALA A 42 -7.56 6.00 8.31
C ALA A 42 -8.30 4.65 8.13
N GLY A 43 -7.58 3.63 7.63
CA GLY A 43 -8.12 2.29 7.41
C GLY A 43 -8.97 2.09 6.15
N GLU A 44 -9.06 3.08 5.25
CA GLU A 44 -9.71 2.88 3.94
C GLU A 44 -8.91 1.94 3.02
N ILE A 45 -7.63 1.73 3.34
CA ILE A 45 -6.74 0.79 2.67
C ILE A 45 -6.26 -0.26 3.67
N VAL A 46 -6.20 -1.51 3.23
CA VAL A 46 -5.48 -2.59 3.92
C VAL A 46 -4.24 -2.99 3.10
N SER A 47 -3.08 -3.09 3.76
CA SER A 47 -1.81 -3.35 3.08
C SER A 47 -0.99 -4.42 3.78
N LYS A 48 -0.32 -5.26 2.99
CA LYS A 48 0.72 -6.16 3.49
C LYS A 48 1.85 -6.38 2.49
N SER A 49 3.04 -6.12 2.98
CA SER A 49 4.31 -6.49 2.38
C SER A 49 4.55 -7.98 2.50
N GLY A 50 4.83 -8.62 1.36
CA GLY A 50 5.29 -10.00 1.25
C GLY A 50 6.80 -10.11 1.01
N ALA A 51 7.29 -11.35 1.04
CA ALA A 51 8.68 -11.67 0.70
C ALA A 51 8.98 -11.36 -0.79
N GLU A 52 10.28 -11.26 -1.12
CA GLU A 52 10.77 -11.17 -2.50
C GLU A 52 10.09 -10.08 -3.35
N GLY A 53 9.99 -8.86 -2.81
CA GLY A 53 9.49 -7.72 -3.58
C GLY A 53 7.98 -7.70 -3.80
N VAL A 54 7.20 -8.54 -3.11
CA VAL A 54 5.73 -8.54 -3.21
C VAL A 54 5.10 -7.48 -2.31
N GLN A 55 4.12 -6.74 -2.81
CA GLN A 55 3.26 -5.85 -2.04
C GLN A 55 1.81 -6.11 -2.44
N CYS A 56 0.92 -6.33 -1.47
CA CYS A 56 -0.51 -6.50 -1.71
C CYS A 56 -1.31 -5.43 -0.96
N ILE A 57 -2.26 -4.82 -1.65
CA ILE A 57 -3.08 -3.71 -1.14
C ILE A 57 -4.54 -3.94 -1.54
N GLY A 58 -5.47 -3.62 -0.65
CA GLY A 58 -6.92 -3.71 -0.92
C GLY A 58 -7.63 -2.41 -0.52
N ARG A 59 -8.63 -2.01 -1.31
CA ARG A 59 -9.50 -0.86 -1.01
C ARG A 59 -10.74 -1.37 -0.27
N VAL A 60 -10.90 -0.93 0.96
CA VAL A 60 -11.94 -1.45 1.87
C VAL A 60 -13.32 -1.03 1.38
N GLY A 61 -14.21 -2.00 1.20
CA GLY A 61 -15.59 -1.81 0.75
C GLY A 61 -15.79 -1.68 -0.76
N GLU A 62 -14.71 -1.62 -1.55
CA GLU A 62 -14.80 -1.44 -3.00
C GLU A 62 -14.50 -2.71 -3.81
N GLY A 63 -14.11 -3.80 -3.14
CA GLY A 63 -13.80 -5.07 -3.81
C GLY A 63 -12.59 -4.99 -4.76
N MET A 64 -11.80 -3.93 -4.67
CA MET A 64 -10.61 -3.72 -5.50
C MET A 64 -9.33 -4.09 -4.75
N GLY A 65 -8.34 -4.60 -5.47
CA GLY A 65 -7.03 -4.90 -4.90
C GLY A 65 -5.91 -4.79 -5.91
N LEU A 66 -4.73 -4.41 -5.41
CA LEU A 66 -3.50 -4.23 -6.15
C LEU A 66 -2.45 -5.23 -5.65
N ALA A 67 -1.73 -5.85 -6.58
CA ALA A 67 -0.57 -6.68 -6.27
C ALA A 67 0.63 -6.19 -7.10
N ILE A 68 1.74 -5.92 -6.44
CA ILE A 68 3.00 -5.50 -7.05
C ILE A 68 4.02 -6.59 -6.81
N LYS A 69 4.74 -6.98 -7.86
CA LYS A 69 5.92 -7.83 -7.79
C LYS A 69 7.09 -7.09 -8.41
N VAL A 70 8.14 -6.90 -7.63
CA VAL A 70 9.41 -6.39 -8.15
C VAL A 70 10.29 -7.57 -8.56
N ASN A 71 10.83 -7.52 -9.78
CA ASN A 71 11.59 -8.61 -10.36
C ASN A 71 12.89 -8.92 -9.59
N ASP A 72 13.61 -7.89 -9.13
CA ASP A 72 14.84 -8.05 -8.32
C ASP A 72 14.56 -8.29 -6.83
N GLY A 73 13.29 -8.41 -6.44
CA GLY A 73 12.87 -8.61 -5.05
C GLY A 73 13.03 -7.40 -4.14
N ALA A 74 13.42 -6.23 -4.65
CA ALA A 74 13.74 -5.08 -3.81
C ALA A 74 12.52 -4.41 -3.16
N LYS A 75 12.63 -4.11 -1.86
CA LYS A 75 11.62 -3.35 -1.11
C LYS A 75 11.51 -1.89 -1.58
N ARG A 76 12.64 -1.27 -1.92
CA ARG A 76 12.67 0.16 -2.32
C ARG A 76 11.78 0.45 -3.54
N ALA A 77 11.80 -0.45 -4.53
CA ALA A 77 11.04 -0.27 -5.76
C ALA A 77 9.54 -0.47 -5.53
N LYS A 78 9.14 -1.46 -4.72
CA LYS A 78 7.71 -1.76 -4.52
C LYS A 78 6.98 -0.64 -3.78
N TYR A 79 7.64 0.06 -2.85
CA TYR A 79 7.03 1.20 -2.14
C TYR A 79 6.88 2.41 -3.06
N ALA A 80 7.91 2.76 -3.83
CA ALA A 80 7.83 3.83 -4.81
C ALA A 80 6.70 3.59 -5.83
N VAL A 81 6.62 2.37 -6.38
CA VAL A 81 5.55 1.97 -7.31
C VAL A 81 4.19 1.96 -6.62
N ALA A 82 4.08 1.50 -5.37
CA ALA A 82 2.82 1.52 -4.64
C ALA A 82 2.29 2.95 -4.47
N ILE A 83 3.13 3.89 -4.04
CA ILE A 83 2.74 5.30 -3.90
C ILE A 83 2.23 5.84 -5.24
N HIS A 84 3.02 5.63 -6.32
CA HIS A 84 2.68 6.11 -7.66
C HIS A 84 1.33 5.57 -8.16
N LEU A 85 1.09 4.26 -8.05
CA LEU A 85 -0.15 3.63 -8.50
C LEU A 85 -1.35 4.04 -7.63
N LEU A 86 -1.17 4.12 -6.30
CA LEU A 86 -2.24 4.56 -5.41
C LEU A 86 -2.66 6.00 -5.68
N THR A 87 -1.70 6.89 -6.01
CA THR A 87 -2.00 8.26 -6.43
C THR A 87 -2.77 8.27 -7.75
N GLN A 88 -2.34 7.50 -8.76
CA GLN A 88 -3.02 7.43 -10.06
C GLN A 88 -4.44 6.87 -9.95
N MET A 89 -4.68 5.91 -9.07
CA MET A 89 -6.02 5.37 -8.79
C MET A 89 -6.90 6.30 -7.94
N GLY A 90 -6.33 7.38 -7.38
CA GLY A 90 -7.05 8.25 -6.44
C GLY A 90 -7.34 7.61 -5.08
N TRP A 91 -6.63 6.52 -4.72
CA TRP A 91 -6.84 5.83 -3.44
C TRP A 91 -6.17 6.53 -2.26
N ILE A 92 -5.22 7.43 -2.53
CA ILE A 92 -4.59 8.29 -1.54
C ILE A 92 -4.59 9.74 -2.02
N SER A 93 -4.70 10.69 -1.08
CA SER A 93 -4.64 12.11 -1.41
C SER A 93 -3.21 12.54 -1.77
N PRO A 94 -3.03 13.69 -2.47
CA PRO A 94 -1.70 14.24 -2.75
C PRO A 94 -0.85 14.43 -1.48
N THR A 95 -1.46 14.88 -0.38
CA THR A 95 -0.76 15.06 0.91
C THR A 95 -0.28 13.74 1.51
N ILE A 96 -1.07 12.68 1.43
CA ILE A 96 -0.65 11.34 1.87
C ILE A 96 0.49 10.84 0.98
N ALA A 97 0.37 11.02 -0.34
CA ALA A 97 1.40 10.61 -1.29
C ALA A 97 2.74 11.32 -1.04
N GLU A 98 2.72 12.64 -0.78
CA GLU A 98 3.91 13.43 -0.43
C GLU A 98 4.56 12.90 0.86
N THR A 99 3.78 12.72 1.91
CA THR A 99 4.25 12.20 3.21
C THR A 99 4.91 10.82 3.06
N LEU A 100 4.29 9.92 2.29
CA LEU A 100 4.87 8.60 2.02
C LEU A 100 6.14 8.71 1.16
N ALA A 101 6.16 9.59 0.17
CA ALA A 101 7.30 9.76 -0.72
C ALA A 101 8.55 10.28 0.02
N GLU A 102 8.39 11.20 0.97
CA GLU A 102 9.48 11.69 1.82
C GLU A 102 10.15 10.55 2.60
N ASN A 103 9.34 9.67 3.19
CA ASN A 103 9.81 8.59 4.06
C ASN A 103 10.30 7.34 3.31
N TYR A 104 9.73 7.04 2.14
CA TYR A 104 9.94 5.74 1.47
C TYR A 104 10.56 5.82 0.07
N MET A 105 10.67 7.02 -0.53
CA MET A 105 11.33 7.18 -1.84
C MET A 105 12.73 7.80 -1.74
N SER A 106 13.14 8.28 -0.56
CA SER A 106 14.49 8.78 -0.30
C SER A 106 15.41 7.63 0.15
N LEU A 107 16.43 7.29 -0.64
CA LEU A 107 17.42 6.25 -0.29
C LEU A 107 18.57 6.79 0.56
N THR A 108 18.96 8.04 0.29
CA THR A 108 19.96 8.81 1.03
C THR A 108 19.58 10.29 0.96
N ASN A 109 20.31 11.15 1.65
CA ASN A 109 20.13 12.61 1.57
C ASN A 109 20.33 13.21 0.15
N VAL A 110 20.90 12.46 -0.79
CA VAL A 110 21.16 12.91 -2.17
C VAL A 110 20.62 11.96 -3.25
N LYS A 111 19.91 10.89 -2.87
CA LYS A 111 19.36 9.91 -3.81
C LYS A 111 17.90 9.65 -3.53
N ARG A 112 17.06 9.89 -4.53
CA ARG A 112 15.62 9.66 -4.50
C ARG A 112 15.22 8.77 -5.68
N LEU A 113 14.19 7.95 -5.47
CA LEU A 113 13.58 7.16 -6.52
C LEU A 113 12.58 8.01 -7.32
N GLU A 114 12.51 7.74 -8.61
CA GLU A 114 11.49 8.25 -9.51
C GLU A 114 10.78 7.04 -10.14
N VAL A 115 9.47 7.18 -10.35
CA VAL A 115 8.66 6.17 -11.03
C VAL A 115 8.16 6.77 -12.34
N ILE A 116 8.47 6.12 -13.45
CA ILE A 116 8.04 6.54 -14.78
C ILE A 116 7.01 5.52 -15.28
N GLY A 117 5.87 6.03 -15.75
CA GLY A 117 4.80 5.23 -16.33
C GLY A 117 3.42 5.68 -15.87
N GLU A 118 2.40 5.27 -16.62
CA GLU A 118 0.99 5.57 -16.33
C GLU A 118 0.19 4.28 -16.31
N MET A 119 -0.75 4.20 -15.37
CA MET A 119 -1.76 3.16 -15.35
C MET A 119 -2.82 3.47 -16.40
N CYS A 120 -2.94 2.61 -17.40
CA CYS A 120 -4.09 2.62 -18.31
C CYS A 120 -5.13 1.61 -17.81
N MET A 121 -6.28 2.11 -17.37
CA MET A 121 -7.45 1.26 -17.12
C MET A 121 -8.15 1.05 -18.47
N VAL A 122 -8.07 -0.18 -18.99
CA VAL A 122 -8.76 -0.61 -20.22
C VAL A 122 -10.06 -1.30 -19.86
#